data_AF-A0A1N6DYH5-F1
#
_entry.id   AF-A0A1N6DYH5-F1
#
_cell.length_a   1.000
_cell.length_b   1.000
_cell.length_c   1.000
_cell.angle_alpha   90.00
_cell.angle_beta   90.00
_cell.angle_gamma   90.00
#
_symmetry.space_group_name_H-M   'P 1'
#
loop_
_entity.id
_entity.type
_entity.pdbx_description
1 polymer ?
#
loop_
_entity_poly.entity_id
_entity_poly.type
_entity_poly.pdbx_seq_one_letter_code
_entity_poly.pdbx_strand_id
1 'polypeptide(L)'
;MNKFIRIISTAMGILFVSLLFTYQSYSQIPKGIPKPTGPIDFSKTSNVIIFGAIPAIILIVYLVFRKRIKKIKQEKREKLKKRNENE
;
A
#
# COMPACT_ATOMS: atom_id res chain seq x y z
N MET A 1 30.14 -17.09 7.18
CA MET A 1 28.94 -16.42 6.63
C MET A 1 29.07 -16.36 5.11
N ASN A 2 28.22 -17.08 4.37
CA ASN A 2 28.34 -17.21 2.91
C ASN A 2 28.30 -15.84 2.23
N LYS A 3 29.21 -15.58 1.29
CA LYS A 3 29.26 -14.31 0.53
C LYS A 3 27.90 -13.95 -0.07
N PHE A 4 27.14 -14.96 -0.48
CA PHE A 4 25.78 -14.83 -1.00
C PHE A 4 24.78 -14.23 0.01
N ILE A 5 24.81 -14.69 1.27
CA ILE A 5 23.94 -14.19 2.34
C ILE A 5 24.27 -12.73 2.67
N ARG A 6 25.55 -12.35 2.59
CA ARG A 6 25.98 -10.97 2.79
C ARG A 6 25.40 -10.02 1.73
N ILE A 7 25.42 -10.43 0.45
CA ILE A 7 24.91 -9.63 -0.68
C ILE A 7 23.40 -9.43 -0.59
N ILE A 8 22.64 -10.48 -0.24
CA ILE A 8 21.18 -10.37 -0.09
C ILE A 8 20.82 -9.42 1.06
N SER A 9 21.55 -9.51 2.17
CA SER A 9 21.36 -8.62 3.33
C SER A 9 21.65 -7.16 3.00
N THR A 10 22.74 -6.86 2.29
CA THR A 10 23.03 -5.49 1.84
C THR A 10 22.03 -4.99 0.82
N ALA A 11 21.57 -5.82 -0.12
CA ALA A 11 20.55 -5.43 -1.09
C ALA A 11 19.21 -5.08 -0.44
N MET A 12 18.78 -5.87 0.57
CA MET A 12 17.58 -5.57 1.36
C MET A 12 17.74 -4.30 2.20
N GLY A 13 18.91 -4.08 2.79
CA GLY A 13 19.19 -2.85 3.52
C GLY A 13 19.12 -1.60 2.62
N ILE A 14 19.70 -1.68 1.42
CA ILE A 14 19.65 -0.59 0.43
C ILE A 14 18.20 -0.34 -0.01
N LEU A 15 17.43 -1.39 -0.33
CA LEU A 15 16.04 -1.28 -0.73
C LEU A 15 15.18 -0.62 0.37
N PHE A 16 15.40 -1.00 1.63
CA PHE A 16 14.71 -0.42 2.78
C PHE A 16 15.03 1.07 2.96
N VAL A 17 16.31 1.46 2.84
CA VAL A 17 16.74 2.87 2.93
C VAL A 17 16.17 3.68 1.76
N SER A 18 16.17 3.15 0.53
CA SER A 18 15.58 3.81 -0.62
C SER A 18 14.06 4.03 -0.47
N LEU A 19 13.34 3.10 0.14
CA LEU A 19 11.90 3.21 0.43
C LEU A 19 11.60 4.31 1.47
N LEU A 20 12.48 4.46 2.47
CA LEU A 20 12.33 5.49 3.50
C LEU A 20 12.68 6.90 3.00
N PHE A 21 13.63 7.01 2.06
CA PHE A 21 14.08 8.29 1.53
C PHE A 21 13.10 8.94 0.53
N THR A 22 12.23 8.16 -0.12
CA THR A 22 11.26 8.72 -1.10
C THR A 22 10.21 9.64 -0.45
N TYR A 23 10.09 9.61 0.89
CA TYR A 23 9.18 10.48 1.64
C TYR A 23 9.74 11.88 1.94
N GLN A 24 11.06 12.10 1.85
CA GLN A 24 11.70 13.37 2.27
C GLN A 24 11.65 14.48 1.20
N SER A 25 11.22 14.19 -0.03
CA SER A 25 11.21 15.18 -1.12
C SER A 25 9.94 16.05 -1.20
N TYR A 26 8.92 15.80 -0.36
CA TYR A 26 7.66 16.55 -0.38
C TYR A 26 7.53 17.66 0.70
N SER A 27 8.53 17.89 1.55
CA SER A 27 8.46 18.87 2.65
C SER A 27 9.20 20.19 2.41
N GLN A 28 9.86 20.38 1.27
CA GLN A 28 10.37 21.70 0.90
C GLN A 28 9.21 22.57 0.41
N ILE A 29 8.58 23.31 1.31
CA ILE A 29 7.52 24.28 1.00
C ILE A 29 8.14 25.37 0.09
N PRO A 30 7.81 25.42 -1.20
CA PRO A 30 8.38 26.43 -2.09
C PRO A 30 7.80 27.81 -1.75
N LYS A 31 8.63 28.84 -1.83
CA LYS A 31 8.32 30.27 -1.52
C LYS A 31 7.21 30.91 -2.38
N GLY A 32 6.47 30.14 -3.19
CA GLY A 32 5.30 30.53 -3.99
C GLY A 32 3.99 29.93 -3.46
N ILE A 33 3.85 29.89 -2.14
CA ILE A 33 2.77 29.22 -1.40
C ILE A 33 1.41 29.75 -1.90
N PRO A 34 0.54 28.93 -2.52
CA PRO A 34 -0.81 29.37 -2.82
C PRO A 34 -1.53 29.66 -1.50
N LYS A 35 -2.13 30.85 -1.39
CA LYS A 35 -2.95 31.27 -0.25
C LYS A 35 -3.93 30.16 0.16
N PRO A 36 -4.30 30.04 1.45
CA PRO A 36 -5.26 29.03 1.91
C PRO A 36 -6.46 29.05 0.96
N THR A 37 -6.54 28.00 0.15
CA THR A 37 -7.56 27.91 -0.88
C THR A 37 -8.87 27.67 -0.13
N GLY A 38 -9.95 28.30 -0.60
CA GLY A 38 -11.28 28.05 -0.04
C GLY A 38 -11.67 26.56 -0.16
N PRO A 39 -12.92 26.21 0.16
CA PRO A 39 -13.42 24.85 0.00
C PRO A 39 -13.01 24.25 -1.35
N ILE A 40 -12.65 22.96 -1.35
CA ILE A 40 -12.24 22.26 -2.56
C ILE A 40 -13.37 22.37 -3.58
N ASP A 41 -13.07 22.96 -4.73
CA ASP A 41 -14.03 23.12 -5.82
C ASP A 41 -14.19 21.80 -6.57
N PHE A 42 -15.31 21.11 -6.36
CA PHE A 42 -15.64 19.87 -7.04
C PHE A 42 -16.18 20.06 -8.47
N SER A 43 -16.34 21.30 -8.94
CA SER A 43 -16.68 21.58 -10.34
C SER A 43 -15.51 21.23 -11.27
N LYS A 44 -14.28 21.20 -10.76
CA LYS A 44 -13.09 20.80 -11.49
C LYS A 44 -12.97 19.29 -11.52
N THR A 45 -12.95 18.71 -12.72
CA THR A 45 -12.77 17.27 -12.94
C THR A 45 -11.52 16.72 -12.24
N SER A 46 -10.42 17.47 -12.21
CA SER A 46 -9.19 17.05 -11.51
C SER A 46 -9.42 16.83 -10.01
N ASN A 47 -10.18 17.71 -9.36
CA ASN A 47 -10.45 17.61 -7.93
C ASN A 47 -11.37 16.42 -7.62
N VAL A 48 -12.38 16.18 -8.47
CA VAL A 48 -13.24 14.99 -8.34
C VAL A 48 -12.44 13.70 -8.49
N ILE A 49 -11.50 13.67 -9.45
CA ILE A 49 -10.66 12.49 -9.67
C ILE A 49 -9.74 12.25 -8.46
N ILE A 50 -9.02 13.29 -8.01
CA ILE A 50 -8.02 13.16 -6.94
C ILE A 50 -8.68 12.84 -5.60
N PHE A 51 -9.74 13.57 -5.24
CA PHE A 51 -10.36 13.47 -3.91
C PHE A 51 -11.55 12.51 -3.85
N GLY A 52 -12.09 12.08 -4.99
CA GLY A 52 -13.21 11.15 -5.06
C GLY A 52 -12.83 9.82 -5.70
N ALA A 53 -12.46 9.86 -6.99
CA ALA A 53 -12.28 8.63 -7.78
C ALA A 53 -11.11 7.77 -7.29
N ILE A 54 -9.94 8.36 -7.03
CA ILE A 54 -8.77 7.61 -6.55
C ILE A 54 -9.07 6.91 -5.21
N PRO A 55 -9.56 7.60 -4.15
CA PRO A 55 -9.96 6.94 -2.90
C PRO A 55 -10.99 5.83 -3.11
N ALA A 56 -12.00 6.05 -3.96
CA ALA A 56 -13.02 5.05 -4.25
C ALA A 56 -12.45 3.79 -4.92
N ILE A 57 -11.56 3.96 -5.90
CA ILE A 57 -10.89 2.85 -6.59
C ILE A 57 -10.03 2.05 -5.60
N ILE A 58 -9.26 2.71 -4.75
CA ILE A 58 -8.46 2.05 -3.71
C ILE A 58 -9.37 1.21 -2.80
N LEU A 59 -10.51 1.77 -2.40
CA LEU A 59 -11.48 1.08 -1.55
C LEU A 59 -12.08 -0.15 -2.24
N ILE A 60 -12.46 -0.03 -3.52
CA ILE A 60 -12.99 -1.14 -4.31
C ILE A 60 -11.96 -2.26 -4.43
N VAL A 61 -10.73 -1.92 -4.81
CA VAL A 61 -9.62 -2.88 -4.93
C VAL A 61 -9.40 -3.57 -3.58
N TYR A 62 -9.31 -2.82 -2.49
CA TYR A 62 -9.15 -3.37 -1.14
C TYR A 62 -10.27 -4.36 -0.79
N LEU A 63 -11.54 -4.04 -1.10
CA LEU A 63 -12.68 -4.93 -0.81
C LEU A 63 -12.62 -6.23 -1.63
N VAL A 64 -12.23 -6.16 -2.90
CA VAL A 64 -12.04 -7.34 -3.76
C VAL A 64 -10.93 -8.24 -3.20
N PHE A 65 -9.78 -7.66 -2.84
CA PHE A 65 -8.68 -8.41 -2.22
C PHE A 65 -9.08 -9.01 -0.87
N ARG A 66 -9.81 -8.26 -0.04
CA ARG A 66 -10.29 -8.73 1.27
C ARG A 66 -11.16 -9.98 1.15
N LYS A 67 -12.04 -10.05 0.13
CA LYS A 67 -12.86 -11.23 -0.12
C LYS A 67 -12.00 -12.45 -0.47
N ARG A 68 -11.02 -12.29 -1.37
CA ARG A 68 -10.12 -13.40 -1.76
C ARG A 68 -9.31 -13.93 -0.59
N ILE A 69 -8.74 -13.06 0.24
CA ILE A 69 -7.94 -13.46 1.40
C ILE A 69 -8.79 -14.24 2.41
N LYS A 70 -10.03 -13.81 2.68
CA LYS A 70 -10.94 -14.54 3.57
C LYS A 70 -11.22 -15.96 3.06
N LYS A 71 -11.49 -16.11 1.76
CA LYS A 71 -11.73 -17.42 1.14
C LYS A 71 -10.53 -18.36 1.31
N ILE A 72 -9.32 -17.90 0.98
CA ILE A 72 -8.09 -18.69 1.12
C ILE A 72 -7.85 -19.08 2.59
N LYS A 73 -8.10 -18.16 3.53
CA LYS A 73 -7.94 -18.43 4.97
C LYS A 73 -8.92 -19.50 5.45
N GLN A 74 -10.16 -19.50 4.95
CA GLN A 74 -11.15 -20.51 5.29
C GLN A 74 -10.77 -21.89 4.73
N GLU A 75 -10.40 -21.97 3.45
CA GLU A 75 -9.96 -23.22 2.82
C GLU A 75 -8.75 -23.84 3.56
N LYS A 76 -7.78 -23.02 3.99
CA LYS A 76 -6.64 -23.51 4.79
C LYS A 76 -7.07 -24.07 6.14
N ARG A 77 -8.06 -23.45 6.82
CA ARG A 77 -8.59 -23.94 8.10
C ARG A 77 -9.32 -25.27 7.93
N GLU A 78 -10.12 -25.42 6.88
CA GLU A 78 -10.83 -26.66 6.57
C GLU A 78 -9.86 -27.81 6.23
N LYS A 79 -8.80 -27.53 5.45
CA LYS A 79 -7.74 -28.52 5.18
C LYS A 79 -7.00 -28.96 6.44
N LEU A 80 -6.72 -28.02 7.36
CA LEU A 80 -6.06 -28.34 8.63
C LEU A 80 -6.95 -29.20 9.53
N LYS A 81 -8.25 -28.89 9.63
CA LYS A 81 -9.21 -29.71 10.39
C LYS A 81 -9.28 -31.14 9.86
N LYS A 82 -9.45 -31.31 8.54
CA LYS A 82 -9.48 -32.63 7.90
C LYS A 82 -8.20 -33.42 8.10
N ARG A 83 -7.03 -32.76 8.18
CA ARG A 83 -5.77 -33.43 8.49
C ARG A 83 -5.74 -33.95 9.93
N ASN A 84 -6.14 -33.13 10.90
CA ASN A 84 -6.15 -33.51 12.31
C ASN A 84 -7.21 -34.57 12.65
N GLU A 85 -8.27 -34.71 11.85
CA GLU A 85 -9.29 -35.77 12.00
C GLU A 85 -8.82 -37.14 11.47
N ASN A 86 -7.77 -37.16 10.63
CA ASN A 86 -7.23 -38.37 10.02
C ASN A 86 -5.92 -38.85 10.69
N GLU A 87 -5.42 -38.13 11.69
CA GLU A 87 -4.27 -38.49 12.54
C GLU A 87 -4.78 -39.06 13.88
#